data_AF-A0A359B8D8-F1
#
_entry.id   AF-A0A359B8D8-F1
#
_cell.length_a   1.000
_cell.length_b   1.000
_cell.length_c   1.000
_cell.angle_alpha   90.00
_cell.angle_beta   90.00
_cell.angle_gamma   90.00
#
_symmetry.space_group_name_H-M   'P 1'
#
loop_
_entity.id
_entity.type
_entity.pdbx_description
1 polymer ?
#
loop_
_entity_poly.entity_id
_entity_poly.type
_entity_poly.pdbx_seq_one_letter_code
_entity_poly.pdbx_strand_id
1 'polypeptide(L)' 'MAIGIANKMKEKFSDKIELNIYQNDAEESKGYTLLSSTNVFINDQLISRDIALDEESMIDFLNEVIPQEK' A
#
# COMPACT_ATOMS: atom_id res chain seq x y z
N MET A 1 11.43 -4.12 -3.91
CA MET A 1 10.52 -3.26 -4.70
C MET A 1 9.16 -3.29 -4.03
N ALA A 2 8.52 -2.13 -3.82
CA ALA A 2 7.27 -2.03 -3.05
C ALA A 2 6.13 -2.88 -3.65
N ILE A 3 6.06 -2.99 -4.97
CA ILE A 3 5.07 -3.84 -5.68
C ILE A 3 5.13 -5.30 -5.21
N GLY A 4 6.33 -5.84 -4.96
CA GLY A 4 6.48 -7.23 -4.51
C GLY A 4 5.92 -7.45 -3.12
N ILE A 5 6.13 -6.50 -2.21
CA ILE A 5 5.58 -6.55 -0.85
C ILE A 5 4.07 -6.36 -0.89
N ALA A 6 3.58 -5.42 -1.69
CA ALA A 6 2.15 -5.19 -1.84
C ALA A 6 1.41 -6.43 -2.36
N ASN A 7 2.00 -7.19 -3.29
CA ASN A 7 1.46 -8.50 -3.72
C ASN A 7 1.42 -9.51 -2.56
N LYS A 8 2.50 -9.63 -1.78
CA LYS A 8 2.49 -10.51 -0.59
C LYS A 8 1.44 -10.10 0.44
N MET A 9 1.24 -8.80 0.65
CA MET A 9 0.18 -8.31 1.53
C MET A 9 -1.18 -8.70 0.98
N LYS A 10 -1.39 -8.57 -0.33
CA LYS A 10 -2.63 -9.03 -0.96
C LYS A 10 -2.81 -10.53 -0.76
N GLU A 11 -1.78 -11.35 -0.88
CA GLU A 11 -1.91 -12.79 -0.61
C GLU A 11 -2.23 -13.09 0.86
N LYS A 12 -1.61 -12.38 1.82
CA LYS A 12 -1.86 -12.57 3.26
C LYS A 12 -3.23 -12.08 3.71
N PHE A 13 -3.67 -10.94 3.19
CA PHE A 13 -4.88 -10.24 3.56
C PHE A 13 -5.92 -10.28 2.44
N SER A 14 -5.93 -11.33 1.61
CA SER A 14 -6.62 -11.39 0.31
C SER A 14 -8.09 -10.98 0.33
N ASP A 15 -8.80 -11.27 1.41
CA ASP A 15 -10.20 -10.87 1.60
C ASP A 15 -10.39 -9.50 2.25
N LYS A 16 -9.35 -8.97 2.89
CA LYS A 16 -9.39 -7.76 3.72
C LYS A 16 -8.79 -6.52 3.04
N ILE A 17 -7.98 -6.69 1.99
CA ILE A 17 -7.37 -5.57 1.27
C ILE A 17 -7.54 -5.67 -0.24
N GLU A 18 -7.77 -4.53 -0.87
CA GLU A 18 -7.72 -4.40 -2.32
C GLU A 18 -6.39 -3.74 -2.73
N LEU A 19 -5.61 -4.45 -3.55
CA LEU A 19 -4.38 -3.92 -4.11
C LEU A 19 -4.64 -3.39 -5.51
N ASN A 20 -4.51 -2.08 -5.68
CA ASN A 20 -4.54 -1.38 -6.96
C ASN A 20 -3.18 -0.75 -7.26
N ILE A 21 -2.62 -1.03 -8.43
CA ILE A 21 -1.32 -0.51 -8.86
C ILE A 21 -1.54 0.36 -10.09
N TYR A 22 -1.32 1.66 -9.93
CA TYR A 22 -1.46 2.63 -11.00
C TYR A 22 -0.09 3.12 -11.45
N GLN A 23 0.04 3.40 -12.74
CA GLN A 23 1.20 4.13 -13.26
C GLN A 23 1.02 5.64 -13.01
N ASN A 24 2.13 6.39 -12.97
CA ASN A 24 2.09 7.84 -12.73
C ASN A 24 1.25 8.62 -13.76
N ASP A 25 1.00 8.03 -14.94
CA ASP A 25 0.19 8.63 -16.01
C ASP A 25 -1.32 8.37 -15.85
N ALA A 26 -1.72 7.48 -14.95
CA ALA A 26 -3.13 7.16 -14.70
C ALA A 26 -3.88 8.38 -14.15
N GLU A 27 -5.15 8.54 -14.51
CA GLU A 27 -6.00 9.63 -14.00
C GLU A 27 -6.11 9.60 -12.48
N GLU A 28 -6.15 8.41 -11.87
CA GLU A 28 -6.16 8.24 -10.42
C GLU A 28 -4.90 8.78 -9.75
N SER A 29 -3.76 8.82 -10.47
CA SER A 29 -2.50 9.35 -9.95
C SER A 29 -2.43 10.88 -10.03
N LYS A 30 -3.19 11.52 -10.93
CA LYS A 30 -3.21 12.99 -11.10
C LYS A 30 -3.70 13.76 -9.87
N GLY A 31 -4.47 13.10 -9.00
CA GLY A 31 -4.94 13.67 -7.73
C GLY A 31 -3.90 13.65 -6.61
N TYR A 32 -2.81 12.89 -6.76
CA TYR A 32 -1.82 12.69 -5.70
C TYR A 32 -0.48 13.33 -6.07
N THR A 33 0.19 13.93 -5.07
CA THR A 33 1.53 14.48 -5.27
C THR A 33 2.56 13.35 -5.20
N LEU A 34 3.02 12.90 -6.37
CA LEU A 34 3.98 11.81 -6.49
C LEU A 34 5.40 12.38 -6.28
N LEU A 35 5.91 12.27 -5.06
CA LEU A 35 7.23 12.81 -4.68
C LEU A 35 8.39 11.88 -5.06
N SER A 36 8.09 10.65 -5.47
CA SER A 36 9.07 9.61 -5.80
C SER A 36 8.53 8.65 -6.86
N SER A 37 9.41 7.83 -7.44
CA SER A 37 9.05 6.82 -8.45
C SER A 37 8.11 5.73 -7.94
N THR A 38 7.90 5.62 -6.63
CA THR A 38 6.99 4.64 -6.02
C THR A 38 6.36 5.27 -4.79
N ASN A 39 5.06 5.54 -4.86
CA ASN A 39 4.25 6.02 -3.74
C ASN A 39 3.21 4.95 -3.43
N VAL A 40 2.99 4.69 -2.15
CA VAL A 40 2.01 3.70 -1.71
C VAL A 40 1.02 4.40 -0.80
N PHE A 41 -0.25 4.20 -1.08
CA PHE A 41 -1.35 4.79 -0.34
C PHE A 41 -2.18 3.66 0.28
N ILE A 42 -2.58 3.84 1.53
CA ILE A 42 -3.47 2.93 2.26
C ILE A 42 -4.60 3.77 2.83
N ASN A 43 -5.86 3.48 2.47
CA ASN A 43 -7.02 4.29 2.87
C ASN A 43 -6.83 5.80 2.60
N ASP A 44 -6.38 6.16 1.38
CA ASP A 44 -6.07 7.55 0.98
C ASP A 44 -4.86 8.18 1.70
N GLN A 45 -4.26 7.50 2.68
CA GLN A 45 -3.09 7.98 3.40
C GLN A 45 -1.79 7.55 2.73
N LEU A 46 -0.94 8.52 2.39
CA LEU A 46 0.42 8.25 1.93
C LEU A 46 1.24 7.64 3.06
N ILE A 47 1.75 6.43 2.83
CA ILE A 47 2.70 5.81 3.76
C ILE A 47 4.14 6.09 3.35
N SER A 48 5.03 6.06 4.35
CA SER A 48 6.46 6.23 4.10
C SER A 48 7.00 5.11 3.23
N ARG A 49 7.95 5.45 2.36
CA ARG A 49 8.57 4.50 1.45
C ARG A 49 9.25 3.35 2.20
N ASP A 50 9.84 3.61 3.36
CA ASP A 50 10.47 2.60 4.20
C ASP A 50 9.46 1.54 4.67
N ILE A 51 8.25 1.95 5.07
CA ILE A 51 7.17 1.02 5.44
C ILE A 51 6.72 0.22 4.20
N ALA A 52 6.56 0.90 3.06
CA ALA A 52 6.16 0.24 1.81
C ALA A 52 7.21 -0.72 1.22
N LEU A 53 8.48 -0.55 1.61
CA LEU A 53 9.62 -1.36 1.19
C LEU A 53 10.00 -2.44 2.21
N ASP A 54 9.38 -2.45 3.38
CA ASP A 54 9.64 -3.41 4.44
C ASP A 54 8.40 -4.27 4.70
N GLU A 55 8.56 -5.60 4.60
CA GLU A 55 7.44 -6.52 4.70
C GLU A 55 6.82 -6.51 6.11
N GLU A 56 7.65 -6.53 7.15
CA GLU A 56 7.21 -6.59 8.54
C GLU A 56 6.50 -5.30 8.94
N SER A 57 7.08 -4.15 8.60
CA SER A 57 6.49 -2.84 8.87
C SER A 57 5.15 -2.65 8.17
N MET A 58 5.03 -3.11 6.92
CA MET A 58 3.78 -3.06 6.16
C MET A 58 2.71 -3.97 6.79
N ILE A 59 3.08 -5.16 7.28
CA ILE A 59 2.17 -6.07 7.98
C ILE A 59 1.68 -5.45 9.28
N ASP A 60 2.58 -4.88 10.08
CA ASP A 60 2.25 -4.25 11.35
C ASP A 60 1.27 -3.09 11.13
N PHE A 61 1.58 -2.21 10.19
CA PHE A 61 0.72 -1.09 9.79
C PHE A 61 -0.65 -1.57 9.30
N LEU A 62 -0.70 -2.61 8.45
CA LEU A 62 -1.97 -3.17 7.97
C LEU A 62 -2.76 -3.82 9.10
N ASN A 63 -2.13 -4.44 10.10
CA ASN A 63 -2.84 -4.99 11.26
C ASN A 63 -3.45 -3.90 12.14
N GLU A 64 -2.82 -2.72 12.23
CA GLU A 64 -3.40 -1.57 12.92
C GLU A 64 -4.56 -0.94 12.14
N VAL A 65 -4.43 -0.86 10.81
CA VAL A 65 -5.41 -0.18 9.93
C VAL A 65 -6.61 -1.04 9.59
N ILE A 66 -6.40 -2.36 9.41
CA ILE A 66 -7.50 -3.31 9.17
C ILE A 66 -8.11 -3.64 10.53
N PRO A 67 -9.38 -3.24 10.78
CA PRO A 67 -10.04 -3.63 12.02
C PRO A 67 -10.10 -5.15 12.09
N GLN A 68 -9.43 -5.73 13.08
CA GLN A 68 -9.60 -7.14 13.42
C GLN A 68 -10.97 -7.26 14.08
N GLU A 69 -12.02 -7.49 13.27
CA GLU A 69 -13.30 -7.93 13.81
C GLU A 69 -13.04 -9.21 14.62
N LYS A 70 -13.27 -9.10 15.94
CA LYS A 70 -12.97 -10.11 16.95
C LYS A 70 -14.24 -10.87 17.33
#